data_AF-A0A3G9IZN3-F1
#
_entry.id   AF-A0A3G9IZN3-F1
#
_cell.length_a   1.000
_cell.length_b   1.000
_cell.length_c   1.000
_cell.angle_alpha   90.00
_cell.angle_beta   90.00
_cell.angle_gamma   90.00
#
_symmetry.space_group_name_H-M   'P 1'
#
loop_
_entity.id
_entity.type
_entity.pdbx_description
1 polymer ?
#
loop_
_entity_poly.entity_id
_entity_poly.type
_entity_poly.pdbx_seq_one_letter_code
_entity_poly.pdbx_strand_id
1 'polypeptide(L)' 'MTFIILLWLASIIGLFWVWSDASEKRGGNIGCLWALVVLILGPIGFIAYLFVRNID' A
#
# COMPACT_ATOMS: atom_id res chain seq x y z
N MET A 1 -9.64 21.29 8.28
CA MET A 1 -10.44 20.45 7.36
C MET A 1 -9.64 20.01 6.14
N THR A 2 -9.04 20.93 5.38
CA THR A 2 -8.25 20.62 4.16
C THR A 2 -7.11 19.61 4.37
N PHE A 3 -6.37 19.72 5.48
CA PHE A 3 -5.25 18.81 5.78
C PHE A 3 -5.68 17.36 6.01
N ILE A 4 -6.85 17.16 6.63
CA ILE A 4 -7.40 15.82 6.90
C ILE A 4 -7.82 15.15 5.58
N ILE A 5 -8.39 15.92 4.66
CA ILE A 5 -8.78 15.45 3.33
C ILE A 5 -7.55 15.01 2.53
N LEU A 6 -6.45 15.77 2.60
CA LEU A 6 -5.18 15.43 1.94
C LEU A 6 -4.58 14.13 2.48
N LEU A 7 -4.58 13.92 3.79
CA LEU A 7 -4.10 12.67 4.40
C LEU A 7 -4.95 11.46 4.00
N TRP A 8 -6.27 11.67 3.90
CA TRP A 8 -7.20 10.63 3.46
C TRP A 8 -6.96 10.25 1.99
N LEU A 9 -6.80 11.26 1.13
CA LEU A 9 -6.48 11.07 -0.29
C LEU A 9 -5.15 10.32 -0.45
N ALA A 10 -4.11 10.76 0.28
CA ALA A 10 -2.78 10.14 0.24
C ALA A 10 -2.81 8.68 0.68
N SER A 11 -3.63 8.34 1.68
CA SER A 11 -3.79 6.95 2.15
C SER A 11 -4.47 6.07 1.10
N ILE A 12 -5.51 6.57 0.43
CA ILE A 12 -6.17 5.84 -0.67
C ILE A 12 -5.21 5.64 -1.84
N ILE A 13 -4.51 6.69 -2.24
CA ILE A 13 -3.53 6.63 -3.33
C ILE A 13 -2.41 5.63 -2.97
N GLY A 14 -1.92 5.66 -1.73
CA GLY A 14 -0.91 4.73 -1.25
C GLY A 14 -1.37 3.27 -1.29
N LEU A 15 -2.59 2.98 -0.84
CA LEU A 15 -3.19 1.65 -0.91
C LEU A 15 -3.35 1.16 -2.35
N PHE A 16 -3.86 2.01 -3.23
CA PHE A 16 -4.06 1.66 -4.64
C PHE A 16 -2.72 1.45 -5.35
N TRP A 17 -1.72 2.26 -5.04
CA TRP A 17 -0.37 2.14 -5.57
C TRP A 17 0.31 0.85 -5.12
N VAL A 18 0.22 0.50 -3.82
CA VAL A 18 0.75 -0.79 -3.30
C VAL A 18 0.07 -1.96 -3.98
N TRP A 19 -1.27 -1.92 -4.10
CA TRP A 19 -2.03 -2.97 -4.77
C TRP A 19 -1.60 -3.13 -6.22
N SER A 20 -1.45 -2.03 -6.96
CA SER A 20 -1.03 -2.04 -8.36
C SER A 20 0.39 -2.58 -8.53
N ASP A 21 1.37 -2.05 -7.79
CA ASP A 21 2.78 -2.45 -7.90
C ASP A 21 2.97 -3.94 -7.52
N ALA A 22 2.29 -4.38 -6.46
CA ALA A 22 2.36 -5.77 -6.01
C ALA A 22 1.62 -6.73 -6.94
N SER A 23 0.48 -6.31 -7.52
CA SER A 23 -0.26 -7.10 -8.50
C SER A 23 0.51 -7.28 -9.79
N GLU A 24 1.23 -6.23 -10.24
CA GLU A 24 2.06 -6.27 -11.44
C GLU A 24 3.28 -7.19 -11.27
N LYS A 25 3.94 -7.14 -10.10
CA LYS A 25 5.17 -7.91 -9.85
C LYS A 25 4.93 -9.36 -9.44
N ARG A 26 3.88 -9.63 -8.68
CA ARG A 26 3.67 -10.94 -8.01
C ARG A 26 2.28 -11.53 -8.23
N GLY A 27 1.46 -10.91 -9.08
CA GLY A 27 0.10 -11.36 -9.40
C GLY A 27 -0.97 -10.78 -8.46
N GLY A 28 -2.21 -10.69 -8.97
CA GLY A 28 -3.31 -9.97 -8.32
C GLY A 28 -3.67 -10.42 -6.90
N ASN A 29 -3.48 -11.71 -6.57
CA ASN A 29 -3.72 -12.22 -5.22
C ASN A 29 -2.73 -11.68 -4.20
N ILE A 30 -1.44 -11.57 -4.58
CA ILE A 30 -0.40 -11.05 -3.68
C ILE A 30 -0.55 -9.54 -3.49
N GLY A 31 -1.00 -8.83 -4.53
CA GLY A 31 -1.32 -7.41 -4.41
C GLY A 31 -2.47 -7.14 -3.45
N CYS A 32 -3.55 -7.93 -3.50
CA CYS A 32 -4.67 -7.79 -2.56
C CYS A 32 -4.23 -8.03 -1.11
N LEU A 33 -3.38 -9.04 -0.90
CA LEU A 33 -2.81 -9.37 0.41
C LEU A 33 -2.00 -8.20 0.98
N TRP A 34 -1.12 -7.59 0.18
CA TRP A 34 -0.34 -6.44 0.61
C TRP A 34 -1.19 -5.20 0.86
N ALA A 35 -2.21 -4.94 0.05
CA ALA A 35 -3.16 -3.86 0.31
C ALA A 35 -3.88 -4.05 1.66
N LEU A 36 -4.25 -5.29 1.99
CA LEU A 36 -4.89 -5.64 3.27
C LEU A 36 -3.92 -5.47 4.45
N VAL A 37 -2.65 -5.85 4.29
CA VAL A 37 -1.58 -5.58 5.27
C VAL A 37 -1.42 -4.09 5.53
N VAL A 38 -1.36 -3.26 4.48
CA VAL A 38 -1.30 -1.80 4.61
C VAL A 38 -2.58 -1.23 5.24
N LEU A 39 -3.74 -1.81 4.97
CA LEU A 39 -5.00 -1.39 5.58
C LEU A 39 -5.02 -1.63 7.09
N ILE A 40 -4.52 -2.78 7.56
CA ILE A 40 -4.52 -3.15 8.99
C ILE A 40 -3.39 -2.46 9.75
N LEU A 41 -2.17 -2.49 9.21
CA LEU A 41 -0.97 -1.93 9.87
C LEU A 41 -0.77 -0.43 9.56
N GLY A 42 -1.59 0.14 8.67
CA GLY A 42 -1.47 1.52 8.23
C GLY A 42 -0.09 1.82 7.65
N PRO A 43 0.58 2.89 8.12
CA PRO A 43 1.88 3.30 7.60
C PRO A 43 2.98 2.25 7.84
N ILE A 44 2.87 1.44 8.90
CA ILE A 44 3.85 0.39 9.21
C ILE A 44 3.82 -0.69 8.12
N GLY A 45 2.63 -1.09 7.69
CA GLY A 45 2.46 -2.05 6.59
C GLY A 45 3.02 -1.50 5.28
N PHE A 46 2.83 -0.21 5.02
CA PHE A 46 3.38 0.46 3.83
C PHE A 46 4.92 0.45 3.84
N ILE A 47 5.54 0.75 4.98
CA ILE A 47 7.00 0.69 5.13
C ILE A 47 7.50 -0.74 4.92
N ALA A 48 6.84 -1.74 5.52
CA ALA A 48 7.20 -3.14 5.33
C ALA A 48 7.15 -3.55 3.84
N TYR A 49 6.14 -3.07 3.10
CA TYR A 49 6.05 -3.29 1.65
C TYR A 49 7.26 -2.68 0.92
N LEU A 50 7.63 -1.44 1.27
CA LEU A 50 8.77 -0.75 0.68
C LEU A 50 10.10 -1.48 0.92
N PHE A 51 10.28 -2.12 2.07
CA PHE A 51 11.47 -2.95 2.31
C PHE A 51 11.44 -4.21 1.45
N VAL A 52 10.33 -4.96 1.47
CA VAL A 52 10.22 -6.22 0.72
C VAL A 52 10.37 -6.01 -0.78
N ARG A 53 9.78 -4.94 -1.35
CA ARG A 53 9.92 -4.63 -2.79
C ARG A 53 11.32 -4.18 -3.24
N ASN A 54 12.19 -3.79 -2.30
CA ASN A 54 13.57 -3.40 -2.60
C ASN A 54 14.56 -4.57 -2.44
N ILE A 55 14.11 -5.65 -1.80
CA ILE A 55 14.89 -6.88 -1.59
C ILE A 55 14.66 -7.87 -2.73
N ASP A 56 13.45 -7.90 -3.29
CA ASP A 56 13.12 -8.57 -4.55
C ASP A 56 13.56 -7.75 -5.78
#